data_AF-A0A3P9DTS5-F1
#
_entry.id   AF-A0A3P9DTS5-F1
#
_cell.length_a   1.000
_cell.length_b   1.000
_cell.length_c   1.000
_cell.angle_alpha   90.00
_cell.angle_beta   90.00
_cell.angle_gamma   90.00
#
_symmetry.space_group_name_H-M   'P 1'
#
loop_
_entity.id
_entity.type
_entity.pdbx_description
1 polymer ?
#
loop_
_entity_poly.entity_id
_entity_poly.type
_entity_poly.pdbx_seq_one_letter_code
_entity_poly.pdbx_strand_id
1 'polypeptide(L)'
;MCLVSYCQTHLEPHQRISALKKHKLIDPVQDLESRICRDHGEPLELICRLDQMFLCRSCKCSDHKTHETVSLEDEAEMKKSQLRLENNSMDQMIQEREQKIQELQQSVKTSRSKAEEALSYSRKVMTALVQHIKTEFTRLSEAIETKQEINETEAESFIYELQAEITHMKEKKLKYPNLLFNFQLPAPPSLLYLVKQSGV
;
A
#
# COMPACT_ATOMS: atom_id res chain seq x y z
N MET A 1 21.24 68.96 -18.37
CA MET A 1 20.41 67.80 -18.75
C MET A 1 19.24 68.32 -19.56
N CYS A 2 18.77 67.58 -20.56
CA CYS A 2 17.64 68.00 -21.41
C CYS A 2 16.40 67.15 -21.07
N LEU A 3 15.29 67.80 -20.72
CA LEU A 3 14.05 67.17 -20.24
C LEU A 3 12.95 67.18 -21.32
N VAL A 4 13.33 66.93 -22.57
CA VAL A 4 12.43 66.99 -23.72
C VAL A 4 12.52 65.67 -24.47
N SER A 5 11.38 65.10 -24.83
CA SER A 5 11.32 63.93 -25.70
C SER A 5 11.57 64.35 -27.15
N TYR A 6 12.54 63.70 -27.79
CA TYR A 6 12.92 63.98 -29.17
C TYR A 6 12.45 62.85 -30.09
N CYS A 7 11.89 63.20 -31.25
CA CYS A 7 11.79 62.24 -32.35
C CYS A 7 13.17 62.04 -33.00
N GLN A 8 13.31 60.99 -33.81
CA GLN A 8 14.62 60.57 -34.35
C GLN A 8 15.38 61.69 -35.08
N THR A 9 14.69 62.54 -35.83
CA THR A 9 15.30 63.67 -36.55
C THR A 9 15.82 64.76 -35.62
N HIS A 10 15.16 64.99 -34.48
CA HIS A 10 15.60 65.95 -33.47
C HIS A 10 16.63 65.37 -32.49
N LEU A 11 16.79 64.05 -32.46
CA LEU A 11 17.84 63.36 -31.68
C LEU A 11 19.21 63.41 -32.38
N GLU A 12 19.24 63.44 -33.72
CA GLU A 12 20.47 63.42 -34.53
C GLU A 12 21.50 64.49 -34.11
N PRO A 13 21.13 65.76 -33.83
CA PRO A 13 22.07 66.76 -33.34
C PRO A 13 22.73 66.39 -32.01
N HIS A 14 22.02 65.70 -31.11
CA HIS A 14 22.57 65.23 -29.83
C HIS A 14 23.60 64.11 -30.00
N GLN A 15 23.57 63.41 -31.13
CA GLN A 15 24.53 62.35 -31.46
C GLN A 15 25.71 62.87 -32.29
N ARG A 16 25.51 63.96 -33.05
CA ARG A 16 26.53 64.51 -33.97
C ARG A 16 27.34 65.67 -33.37
N ILE A 17 26.71 66.61 -32.69
CA ILE A 17 27.36 67.86 -32.23
C ILE A 17 28.07 67.63 -30.90
N SER A 18 29.40 67.83 -30.85
CA SER A 18 30.23 67.57 -29.66
C SER A 18 29.71 68.24 -28.38
N ALA A 19 29.16 69.47 -28.49
CA ALA A 19 28.59 70.18 -27.35
C ALA A 19 27.29 69.56 -26.81
N LEU A 20 26.56 68.79 -27.63
CA LEU A 20 25.30 68.13 -27.25
C LEU A 20 25.49 66.65 -26.91
N LYS A 21 26.55 65.99 -27.41
CA LYS A 21 26.91 64.61 -27.03
C LYS A 21 27.17 64.42 -25.53
N LYS A 22 27.46 65.51 -24.81
CA LYS A 22 27.62 65.49 -23.34
C LYS A 22 26.29 65.26 -22.60
N HIS A 23 25.15 65.34 -23.28
CA HIS A 23 23.85 65.03 -22.69
C HIS A 23 23.67 63.50 -22.62
N LYS A 24 23.38 62.98 -21.41
CA LYS A 24 22.96 61.60 -21.23
C LYS A 24 21.56 61.44 -21.83
N LEU A 25 21.48 60.75 -22.96
CA LEU A 25 20.22 60.35 -23.59
C LEU A 25 19.74 59.06 -22.91
N ILE A 26 18.43 58.97 -22.68
CA ILE A 26 17.74 57.78 -22.20
C ILE A 26 16.62 57.44 -23.18
N ASP A 27 16.16 56.19 -23.16
CA ASP A 27 15.00 55.80 -23.95
C ASP A 27 13.76 56.62 -23.55
N PRO A 28 12.90 56.97 -24.52
CA PRO A 28 11.70 57.73 -24.23
C PRO A 28 10.81 56.96 -23.26
N VAL A 29 10.35 57.64 -22.21
CA VAL A 29 9.45 57.07 -21.22
C VAL A 29 8.03 57.58 -21.43
N GLN A 30 7.03 56.75 -21.10
CA GLN A 30 5.62 57.10 -21.27
C GLN A 30 5.22 58.29 -20.39
N ASP A 31 5.81 58.41 -19.21
CA ASP A 31 5.59 59.50 -18.26
C ASP A 31 6.94 60.08 -17.83
N LEU A 32 7.29 61.21 -18.45
CA LEU A 32 8.52 61.95 -18.12
C LEU A 32 8.33 62.83 -16.88
N GLU A 33 7.10 63.29 -16.61
CA GLU A 33 6.80 64.17 -15.48
C GLU A 33 7.03 63.47 -14.15
N SER A 34 6.71 62.17 -14.05
CA SER A 34 7.02 61.39 -12.82
C SER A 34 8.51 61.20 -12.53
N ARG A 35 9.40 61.54 -13.47
CA ARG A 35 10.86 61.48 -13.27
C ARG A 35 11.47 62.84 -12.89
N ILE A 36 10.63 63.87 -12.75
CA ILE A 36 11.05 65.23 -12.43
C ILE A 36 10.51 65.58 -11.04
N CYS A 37 11.37 66.14 -10.20
CA CYS A 37 10.97 66.69 -8.90
C CYS A 37 10.00 67.84 -9.11
N ARG A 38 8.82 67.76 -8.47
CA ARG A 38 7.77 68.78 -8.60
C ARG A 38 8.18 70.12 -8.00
N ASP A 39 8.99 70.09 -6.94
CA ASP A 39 9.37 71.30 -6.20
C ASP A 39 10.57 72.02 -6.84
N HIS A 40 11.47 71.27 -7.47
CA HIS A 40 12.74 71.80 -7.97
C HIS A 40 12.88 71.76 -9.51
N GLY A 41 12.01 71.03 -10.22
CA GLY A 41 12.11 70.87 -11.68
C GLY A 41 13.34 70.09 -12.15
N GLU A 42 14.02 69.39 -11.24
CA GLU A 42 15.24 68.61 -11.50
C GLU A 42 14.93 67.11 -11.64
N PRO A 43 15.73 66.34 -12.39
CA PRO A 43 15.56 64.89 -12.45
C PRO A 43 15.69 64.23 -11.07
N LEU A 44 14.85 63.23 -10.83
CA LEU A 44 14.98 62.33 -9.68
C LEU A 44 16.09 61.32 -9.98
N GLU A 45 17.23 61.45 -9.29
CA GLU A 45 18.43 60.61 -9.49
C GLU A 45 18.84 59.87 -8.21
N LEU A 46 18.19 60.19 -7.08
CA LEU A 46 18.53 59.69 -5.76
C LEU A 46 17.31 59.03 -5.12
N ILE A 47 17.55 58.12 -4.19
CA ILE A 47 16.54 57.61 -3.27
C ILE A 47 16.98 57.86 -1.84
N CYS A 48 16.08 58.41 -1.03
CA CYS A 48 16.23 58.39 0.43
C CYS A 48 15.73 57.04 0.95
N ARG A 49 16.61 56.30 1.62
CA ARG A 49 16.26 54.97 2.18
C ARG A 49 15.38 55.06 3.41
N LEU A 50 15.47 56.14 4.18
CA LEU A 50 14.63 56.35 5.35
C LEU A 50 13.18 56.61 4.95
N ASP A 51 12.97 57.54 4.02
CA ASP A 51 11.62 57.97 3.59
C ASP A 51 11.06 57.12 2.45
N GLN A 52 11.90 56.28 1.81
CA GLN A 52 11.56 55.51 0.60
C GLN A 52 11.05 56.40 -0.54
N MET A 53 11.67 57.58 -0.70
CA MET A 53 11.28 58.58 -1.69
C MET A 53 12.38 58.83 -2.72
N PHE A 54 11.97 59.05 -3.96
CA PHE A 54 12.87 59.49 -5.03
C PHE A 54 13.08 61.00 -4.96
N LEU A 55 14.33 61.43 -5.07
CA LEU A 55 14.76 62.81 -4.82
C LEU A 55 15.64 63.33 -5.94
N CYS A 56 15.58 64.65 -6.17
CA CYS A 56 16.61 65.36 -6.91
C CYS A 56 17.75 65.80 -5.98
N ARG A 57 18.79 66.43 -6.54
CA ARG A 57 19.94 66.93 -5.78
C ARG A 57 19.57 68.05 -4.82
N SER A 58 18.65 68.93 -5.21
CA SER A 58 18.18 70.02 -4.34
C SER A 58 17.40 69.52 -3.12
N CYS A 59 16.56 68.49 -3.26
CA CYS A 59 15.89 67.82 -2.14
C CYS A 59 16.90 67.22 -1.14
N LYS A 60 17.99 66.61 -1.64
CA LYS A 60 19.06 66.07 -0.78
C LYS A 60 19.73 67.17 0.06
N CYS A 61 19.92 68.35 -0.49
CA CYS A 61 20.60 69.46 0.21
C CYS A 61 19.68 70.24 1.16
N SER A 62 18.37 70.06 1.05
CA SER A 62 17.33 70.70 1.86
C SER A 62 16.71 69.70 2.84
N ASP A 63 15.52 69.19 2.53
CA ASP A 63 14.66 68.43 3.45
C ASP A 63 15.27 67.08 3.87
N HIS A 64 16.16 66.51 3.05
CA HIS A 64 16.79 65.20 3.31
C HIS A 64 18.28 65.28 3.64
N LYS A 65 18.77 66.44 4.12
CA LYS A 65 20.20 66.69 4.37
C LYS A 65 20.88 65.70 5.31
N THR A 66 20.14 65.19 6.29
CA THR A 66 20.65 64.24 7.29
C THR A 66 20.30 62.79 6.97
N HIS A 67 19.53 62.53 5.92
CA HIS A 67 19.10 61.17 5.58
C HIS A 67 20.12 60.48 4.68
N GLU A 68 20.22 59.15 4.79
CA GLU A 68 21.00 58.37 3.85
C GLU A 68 20.31 58.38 2.48
N THR A 69 21.03 58.93 1.49
CA THR A 69 20.61 58.94 0.09
C THR A 69 21.62 58.18 -0.75
N VAL A 70 21.15 57.30 -1.63
CA VAL A 70 21.96 56.61 -2.63
C VAL A 70 21.45 56.92 -4.04
N SER A 71 22.24 56.65 -5.07
CA SER A 71 21.76 56.80 -6.45
C SER A 71 20.70 55.75 -6.78
N LEU A 72 19.77 56.10 -7.68
CA LEU A 72 18.78 55.14 -8.15
C LEU A 72 19.43 53.97 -8.89
N GLU A 73 20.50 54.24 -9.64
CA GLU A 73 21.25 53.20 -10.32
C GLU A 73 21.87 52.19 -9.33
N ASP A 74 22.51 52.65 -8.26
CA ASP A 74 23.12 51.78 -7.24
C ASP A 74 22.06 50.99 -6.45
N GLU A 75 20.96 51.64 -6.06
CA GLU A 75 19.85 50.97 -5.36
C GLU A 75 19.20 49.91 -6.25
N ALA A 76 18.99 50.21 -7.54
CA ALA A 76 18.41 49.27 -8.48
C ALA A 76 19.33 48.06 -8.71
N GLU A 77 20.64 48.27 -8.86
CA GLU A 77 21.59 47.17 -9.04
C GLU A 77 21.72 46.31 -7.78
N MET A 78 21.67 46.93 -6.59
CA MET A 78 21.63 46.21 -5.31
C MET A 78 20.38 45.34 -5.18
N LYS A 79 19.18 45.90 -5.42
CA LYS A 79 17.93 45.14 -5.37
C LYS A 79 17.89 44.03 -6.40
N LYS A 80 18.37 44.30 -7.62
CA LYS A 80 18.47 43.29 -8.68
C LYS A 80 19.42 42.16 -8.32
N SER A 81 20.54 42.48 -7.68
CA SER A 81 21.50 41.48 -7.18
C SER A 81 20.90 40.62 -6.07
N GLN A 82 20.19 41.24 -5.12
CA GLN A 82 19.49 40.52 -4.06
C GLN A 82 18.44 39.57 -4.62
N LEU A 83 17.58 40.04 -5.53
CA LEU A 83 16.56 39.20 -6.17
C LEU A 83 17.19 38.03 -6.95
N ARG A 84 18.34 38.23 -7.59
CA ARG A 84 19.08 37.14 -8.26
C ARG A 84 19.53 36.07 -7.26
N LEU A 85 20.06 36.48 -6.10
CA LEU A 85 20.48 35.53 -5.07
C LEU A 85 19.31 34.76 -4.49
N GLU A 86 18.21 35.45 -4.18
CA GLU A 86 16.97 34.84 -3.68
C GLU A 86 16.37 33.87 -4.71
N ASN A 87 16.33 34.27 -5.99
CA ASN A 87 15.83 33.40 -7.07
C ASN A 87 16.70 32.14 -7.22
N ASN A 88 18.02 32.29 -7.25
CA ASN A 88 18.93 31.14 -7.34
C ASN A 88 18.80 30.20 -6.14
N SER A 89 18.60 30.76 -4.93
CA SER A 89 18.34 29.96 -3.73
C SER A 89 17.02 29.21 -3.83
N MET A 90 15.96 29.85 -4.37
CA MET A 90 14.68 29.20 -4.61
C MET A 90 14.81 28.06 -5.62
N ASP A 91 15.54 28.27 -6.72
CA ASP A 91 15.77 27.24 -7.75
C ASP A 91 16.46 26.00 -7.15
N GLN A 92 17.45 26.19 -6.27
CA GLN A 92 18.09 25.09 -5.53
C GLN A 92 17.10 24.35 -4.63
N MET A 93 16.28 25.08 -3.86
CA MET A 93 15.26 24.45 -3.01
C MET A 93 14.24 23.67 -3.83
N ILE A 94 13.81 24.19 -4.98
CA ILE A 94 12.90 23.48 -5.89
C ILE A 94 13.54 22.18 -6.36
N GLN A 95 14.77 22.22 -6.85
CA GLN A 95 15.49 21.04 -7.32
C GLN A 95 15.64 19.97 -6.22
N GLU A 96 15.97 20.37 -5.00
CA GLU A 96 16.05 19.46 -3.85
C GLU A 96 14.70 18.79 -3.55
N ARG A 97 13.60 19.55 -3.62
CA ARG A 97 12.25 19.01 -3.39
C ARG A 97 11.82 18.06 -4.51
N GLU A 98 12.13 18.37 -5.77
CA GLU A 98 11.88 17.49 -6.91
C GLU A 98 12.65 16.17 -6.79
N GLN A 99 13.93 16.23 -6.43
CA GLN A 99 14.73 15.03 -6.16
C GLN A 99 14.12 14.21 -5.02
N LYS A 100 13.68 14.86 -3.94
CA LYS A 100 13.06 14.17 -2.80
C LYS A 100 11.76 13.47 -3.19
N ILE A 101 10.96 14.09 -4.05
CA ILE A 101 9.74 13.46 -4.59
C ILE A 101 10.10 12.19 -5.37
N GLN A 102 11.11 12.24 -6.23
CA GLN A 102 11.55 11.07 -7.00
C GLN A 102 12.06 9.93 -6.10
N GLU A 103 12.85 10.24 -5.08
CA GLU A 103 13.32 9.26 -4.08
C GLU A 103 12.15 8.59 -3.36
N LEU A 104 11.16 9.37 -2.92
CA LEU A 104 9.97 8.85 -2.23
C LEU A 104 9.11 7.97 -3.15
N GLN A 105 8.90 8.40 -4.40
CA GLN A 105 8.17 7.61 -5.40
C GLN A 105 8.84 6.25 -5.64
N GLN A 106 10.16 6.24 -5.78
CA GLN A 106 10.92 5.01 -5.96
C GLN A 106 10.85 4.11 -4.72
N SER A 107 10.96 4.69 -3.52
CA SER A 107 10.81 3.97 -2.25
C SER A 107 9.45 3.29 -2.13
N VAL A 108 8.36 4.01 -2.43
CA VAL A 108 6.99 3.47 -2.42
C VAL A 108 6.84 2.33 -3.44
N LYS A 109 7.37 2.49 -4.65
CA LYS A 109 7.35 1.45 -5.68
C LYS A 109 8.08 0.19 -5.23
N THR A 110 9.29 0.34 -4.66
CA THR A 110 10.06 -0.78 -4.13
C THR A 110 9.36 -1.46 -2.96
N SER A 111 8.76 -0.70 -2.05
CA SER A 111 7.98 -1.24 -0.92
C SER A 111 6.79 -2.08 -1.41
N ARG A 112 6.03 -1.58 -2.40
CA ARG A 112 4.92 -2.31 -3.01
C ARG A 112 5.37 -3.62 -3.64
N SER A 113 6.43 -3.58 -4.45
CA SER A 113 6.97 -4.79 -5.10
C SER A 113 7.40 -5.85 -4.08
N LYS A 114 8.11 -5.43 -3.01
CA LYS A 114 8.51 -6.35 -1.93
C LYS A 114 7.31 -6.96 -1.20
N ALA A 115 6.26 -6.19 -0.95
CA ALA A 115 5.04 -6.69 -0.33
C ALA A 115 4.33 -7.71 -1.24
N GLU A 116 4.23 -7.45 -2.54
CA GLU A 116 3.67 -8.37 -3.53
C GLU A 116 4.46 -9.68 -3.63
N GLU A 117 5.79 -9.60 -3.61
CA GLU A 117 6.68 -10.77 -3.62
C GLU A 117 6.48 -11.62 -2.36
N ALA A 118 6.48 -11.00 -1.18
CA ALA A 118 6.26 -11.69 0.09
C ALA A 118 4.88 -12.37 0.15
N LEU A 119 3.83 -11.68 -0.31
CA LEU A 119 2.48 -12.25 -0.39
C LEU A 119 2.41 -13.41 -1.39
N SER A 120 3.07 -13.30 -2.54
CA SER A 120 3.13 -14.36 -3.54
C SER A 120 3.83 -15.60 -3.00
N TYR A 121 4.97 -15.43 -2.34
CA TYR A 121 5.70 -16.52 -1.69
C TYR A 121 4.86 -17.18 -0.59
N SER A 122 4.29 -16.38 0.32
CA SER A 122 3.43 -16.87 1.40
C SER A 122 2.23 -17.65 0.85
N ARG A 123 1.58 -17.15 -0.21
CA ARG A 123 0.47 -17.85 -0.88
C ARG A 123 0.90 -19.21 -1.42
N LYS A 124 2.06 -19.30 -2.09
CA LYS A 124 2.57 -20.58 -2.61
C LYS A 124 2.77 -21.60 -1.50
N VAL A 125 3.42 -21.19 -0.40
CA VAL A 125 3.65 -22.06 0.76
C VAL A 125 2.32 -22.50 1.39
N MET A 126 1.40 -21.57 1.60
CA MET A 126 0.10 -21.88 2.20
C MET A 126 -0.73 -22.83 1.32
N THR A 127 -0.75 -22.60 0.01
CA THR A 127 -1.44 -23.49 -0.94
C THR A 127 -0.85 -24.90 -0.89
N ALA A 128 0.48 -25.03 -0.87
CA ALA A 128 1.14 -26.33 -0.77
C ALA A 128 0.79 -27.05 0.54
N LEU A 129 0.77 -26.33 1.67
CA LEU A 129 0.42 -26.88 2.97
C LEU A 129 -1.05 -27.35 3.01
N VAL A 130 -1.99 -26.54 2.54
CA VAL A 130 -3.41 -26.90 2.47
C VAL A 130 -3.61 -28.13 1.59
N GLN A 131 -2.92 -28.21 0.45
CA GLN A 131 -3.00 -29.37 -0.42
C GLN A 131 -2.46 -30.63 0.26
N HIS A 132 -1.32 -30.53 0.96
CA HIS A 132 -0.75 -31.66 1.69
C HIS A 132 -1.67 -32.16 2.79
N ILE A 133 -2.24 -31.25 3.60
CA ILE A 133 -3.20 -31.62 4.66
C ILE A 133 -4.42 -32.33 4.08
N LYS A 134 -4.97 -31.82 2.96
CA LYS A 134 -6.10 -32.48 2.28
C LYS A 134 -5.74 -33.89 1.83
N THR A 135 -4.59 -34.07 1.19
CA THR A 135 -4.13 -35.38 0.72
C THR A 135 -3.95 -36.36 1.88
N GLU A 136 -3.29 -35.95 2.96
CA GLU A 136 -3.09 -36.82 4.13
C GLU A 136 -4.41 -37.15 4.83
N PHE A 137 -5.35 -36.20 4.88
CA PHE A 137 -6.67 -36.46 5.44
C PHE A 137 -7.47 -37.47 4.61
N THR A 138 -7.44 -37.36 3.28
CA THR A 138 -8.06 -38.36 2.39
C THR A 138 -7.43 -39.73 2.60
N ARG A 139 -6.10 -39.82 2.63
CA ARG A 139 -5.37 -41.08 2.84
C ARG A 139 -5.70 -41.73 4.19
N LEU A 140 -5.80 -40.92 5.24
CA LEU A 140 -6.20 -41.40 6.56
C LEU A 140 -7.64 -41.93 6.56
N SER A 141 -8.56 -41.22 5.91
CA SER A 141 -9.97 -41.61 5.84
C SER A 141 -10.13 -42.94 5.10
N GLU A 142 -9.50 -43.09 3.93
CA GLU A 142 -9.50 -44.34 3.16
C GLU A 142 -8.92 -45.52 3.96
N ALA A 143 -7.86 -45.29 4.72
CA ALA A 143 -7.26 -46.32 5.57
C ALA A 143 -8.21 -46.77 6.70
N ILE A 144 -8.95 -45.84 7.30
CA ILE A 144 -9.96 -46.13 8.33
C ILE A 144 -11.12 -46.92 7.71
N GLU A 145 -11.66 -46.46 6.59
CA GLU A 145 -12.77 -47.13 5.88
C GLU A 145 -12.38 -48.55 5.45
N THR A 146 -11.21 -48.72 4.85
CA THR A 146 -10.71 -50.05 4.45
C THR A 146 -10.56 -50.98 5.66
N LYS A 147 -10.04 -50.48 6.78
CA LYS A 147 -9.88 -51.29 7.98
C LYS A 147 -11.23 -51.65 8.61
N GLN A 148 -12.20 -50.74 8.56
CA GLN A 148 -13.57 -51.00 8.98
C GLN A 148 -14.19 -52.11 8.13
N GLU A 149 -14.14 -52.01 6.79
CA GLU A 149 -14.70 -53.00 5.88
C GLU A 149 -14.10 -54.40 6.09
N ILE A 150 -12.77 -54.49 6.28
CA ILE A 150 -12.09 -55.77 6.58
C ILE A 150 -12.64 -56.35 7.89
N ASN A 151 -12.71 -55.56 8.95
CA ASN A 151 -13.18 -56.03 10.25
C ASN A 151 -14.66 -56.46 10.20
N GLU A 152 -15.50 -55.72 9.47
CA GLU A 152 -16.92 -56.05 9.27
C GLU A 152 -17.06 -57.36 8.48
N THR A 153 -16.32 -57.52 7.39
CA THR A 153 -16.32 -58.75 6.58
C THR A 153 -15.86 -59.97 7.39
N GLU A 154 -14.79 -59.83 8.19
CA GLU A 154 -14.32 -60.89 9.09
C GLU A 154 -15.38 -61.26 10.14
N ALA A 155 -16.03 -60.26 10.76
CA ALA A 155 -17.08 -60.49 11.73
C ALA A 155 -18.31 -61.18 11.11
N GLU A 156 -18.72 -60.78 9.91
CA GLU A 156 -19.80 -61.41 9.16
C GLU A 156 -19.51 -62.88 8.84
N SER A 157 -18.27 -63.20 8.44
CA SER A 157 -17.83 -64.58 8.21
C SER A 157 -17.95 -65.43 9.48
N PHE A 158 -17.48 -64.93 10.62
CA PHE A 158 -17.61 -65.65 11.90
C PHE A 158 -19.07 -65.83 12.32
N ILE A 159 -19.91 -64.81 12.12
CA ILE A 159 -21.35 -64.90 12.41
C ILE A 159 -21.98 -65.99 11.55
N TYR A 160 -21.66 -66.06 10.26
CA TYR A 160 -22.17 -67.07 9.35
C TYR A 160 -21.77 -68.50 9.79
N GLU A 161 -20.50 -68.70 10.15
CA GLU A 161 -20.00 -69.99 10.67
C GLU A 161 -20.75 -70.41 11.94
N LEU A 162 -20.88 -69.51 12.91
CA LEU A 162 -21.61 -69.77 14.17
C LEU A 162 -23.09 -70.06 13.91
N GLN A 163 -23.74 -69.38 12.97
CA GLN A 163 -25.12 -69.66 12.59
C GLN A 163 -25.28 -71.06 11.99
N ALA A 164 -24.33 -71.50 11.15
CA ALA A 164 -24.32 -72.85 10.59
C ALA A 164 -24.13 -73.91 11.69
N GLU A 165 -23.19 -73.69 12.62
CA GLU A 165 -22.98 -74.57 13.78
C GLU A 165 -24.23 -74.69 14.65
N ILE A 166 -24.87 -73.56 14.99
CA ILE A 166 -26.12 -73.54 15.76
C ILE A 166 -27.20 -74.34 15.05
N THR A 167 -27.31 -74.21 13.73
CA THR A 167 -28.29 -74.94 12.92
C THR A 167 -28.04 -76.45 12.99
N HIS A 168 -26.79 -76.88 12.79
CA HIS A 168 -26.41 -78.28 12.92
C HIS A 168 -26.68 -78.84 14.33
N MET A 169 -26.37 -78.06 15.38
CA MET A 169 -26.65 -78.46 16.77
C MET A 169 -28.16 -78.60 17.03
N LYS A 170 -28.99 -77.69 16.49
CA LYS A 170 -30.45 -77.78 16.58
C LYS A 170 -30.99 -79.04 15.90
N GLU A 171 -30.51 -79.37 14.71
CA GLU A 171 -30.90 -80.59 13.99
C GLU A 171 -30.51 -81.86 14.75
N LYS A 172 -29.28 -81.93 15.27
CA LYS A 172 -28.84 -83.05 16.11
C LYS A 172 -29.69 -83.15 17.38
N LYS A 173 -30.06 -82.01 17.97
CA LYS A 173 -30.91 -81.95 19.16
C LYS A 173 -32.30 -82.59 18.91
N LEU A 174 -32.90 -82.33 17.75
CA LEU A 174 -34.20 -82.89 17.35
C LEU A 174 -34.21 -84.42 17.22
N LYS A 175 -33.04 -85.06 17.05
CA LYS A 175 -32.92 -86.52 16.97
C LYS A 175 -32.90 -87.20 18.34
N TYR A 176 -32.56 -86.47 19.42
CA TYR A 176 -32.49 -87.06 20.77
C TYR A 176 -33.81 -87.65 21.29
N PRO A 177 -35.00 -87.03 21.11
CA PRO A 177 -36.27 -87.61 21.56
C PRO A 177 -36.55 -88.98 20.91
N ASN A 178 -36.26 -89.14 19.61
CA ASN A 178 -36.43 -90.41 18.90
C ASN A 178 -35.44 -91.47 19.40
N LEU A 179 -34.21 -91.07 19.72
CA LEU A 179 -33.23 -91.97 20.32
C LEU A 179 -33.64 -92.39 21.74
N LEU A 180 -34.15 -91.46 22.55
CA LEU A 180 -34.64 -91.76 23.90
C LEU A 180 -35.85 -92.69 23.90
N PHE A 181 -36.77 -92.54 22.94
CA PHE A 181 -37.91 -93.46 22.76
C PHE A 181 -37.45 -94.91 22.45
N ASN A 182 -36.36 -95.08 21.68
CA ASN A 182 -35.81 -96.40 21.39
C ASN A 182 -35.15 -97.09 22.60
N PHE A 183 -34.94 -96.38 23.71
CA PHE A 183 -34.43 -96.93 24.97
C PHE A 183 -35.53 -97.15 26.02
N GLN A 184 -36.81 -96.96 25.68
CA GLN A 184 -37.90 -97.36 26.58
C GLN A 184 -37.94 -98.90 26.68
N LEU A 185 -37.48 -99.44 27.80
CA LEU A 185 -37.62 -100.87 28.12
C LEU A 185 -39.12 -101.24 28.14
N PRO A 186 -39.53 -102.38 27.56
CA PRO A 186 -40.90 -102.84 27.66
C PRO A 186 -41.28 -103.00 29.14
N ALA A 187 -42.48 -102.55 29.50
CA ALA A 187 -43.02 -102.73 30.85
C ALA A 187 -42.89 -104.21 31.24
N PRO A 188 -42.35 -104.52 32.44
CA PRO A 188 -42.17 -105.92 32.84
C PRO A 188 -43.52 -106.64 32.84
N PRO A 189 -43.59 -107.90 32.34
CA PRO A 189 -44.84 -108.64 32.30
C PRO A 189 -45.44 -108.74 33.71
N SER A 190 -46.72 -108.39 33.84
CA SER A 190 -47.47 -108.59 35.06
C SER A 190 -47.45 -110.08 35.42
N LEU A 191 -46.76 -110.45 36.49
CA LEU A 191 -46.78 -111.82 37.01
C LEU A 191 -48.20 -112.12 37.52
N LEU A 192 -48.95 -112.88 36.71
CA LEU A 192 -50.18 -113.53 37.13
C LEU A 192 -49.84 -114.56 38.20
N TYR A 193 -50.00 -114.18 39.48
CA TYR A 193 -50.01 -115.13 40.59
C TYR A 193 -51.32 -115.92 40.55
N LEU A 194 -51.24 -117.17 40.08
CA LEU A 194 -52.25 -118.21 40.32
C LEU A 194 -52.29 -118.52 41.82
N VAL A 195 -53.27 -117.98 42.52
CA VAL A 195 -53.63 -118.42 43.88
C VAL A 195 -54.30 -119.78 43.75
N LYS A 196 -53.58 -120.83 44.17
CA LYS A 196 -54.15 -122.16 44.41
C LYS A 196 -55.24 -122.05 45.47
N GLN A 197 -56.43 -122.55 45.13
CA GLN A 197 -57.47 -122.87 46.09
C GLN A 197 -56.95 -123.86 47.15
N SER A 198 -57.32 -123.64 48.40
CA SER A 198 -57.34 -124.66 49.45
C SER A 198 -58.56 -124.35 50.31
N GLY A 199 -59.55 -125.24 50.26
CA GLY A 199 -60.84 -125.08 50.92
C GLY A 199 -60.84 -125.57 52.36
N VAL A 200 -61.87 -125.13 53.08
CA VAL A 200 -62.77 -125.92 53.94
C VAL A 200 -64.16 -125.30 53.78
#